data_AF-A0A235FJQ5-F1
#
_entry.id   AF-A0A235FJQ5-F1
#
_cell.length_a   1.000
_cell.length_b   1.000
_cell.length_c   1.000
_cell.angle_alpha   90.00
_cell.angle_beta   90.00
_cell.angle_gamma   90.00
#
_symmetry.space_group_name_H-M   'P 1'
#
loop_
_entity.id
_entity.type
_entity.pdbx_description
1 polymer ?
#
loop_
_entity_poly.entity_id
_entity_poly.type
_entity_poly.pdbx_seq_one_letter_code
_entity_poly.pdbx_strand_id
1 'polypeptide(L)'
;MQVRLSYDVVVRRVLFVIVGCVLSWVLGAVVVRLGLDWADTFPYSEASEWRYLGVAMAALLVAIGGSVAAVLVARLRHRRA
;
A
#
# COMPACT_ATOMS: atom_id res chain seq x y z
N MET A 1 -2.39 33.02 16.57
CA MET A 1 -2.80 31.70 17.08
C MET A 1 -3.45 30.82 16.00
N GLN A 2 -4.35 31.34 15.15
CA GLN A 2 -5.02 30.56 14.08
C GLN A 2 -4.10 29.88 13.06
N VAL A 3 -2.95 30.50 12.70
CA VAL A 3 -2.05 29.94 11.67
C VAL A 3 -1.39 28.63 12.10
N ARG A 4 -1.01 28.48 13.40
CA ARG A 4 -0.46 27.22 13.93
C ARG A 4 -1.49 26.10 13.89
N LEU A 5 -2.72 26.40 14.29
CA LEU A 5 -3.80 25.40 14.32
C LEU A 5 -4.10 24.83 12.92
N SER A 6 -4.05 25.68 11.89
CA SER A 6 -4.25 25.25 10.50
C SER A 6 -3.09 24.38 9.99
N TYR A 7 -1.85 24.76 10.33
CA TYR A 7 -0.66 23.98 9.98
C TYR A 7 -0.67 22.59 10.63
N ASP A 8 -1.01 22.49 11.92
CA ASP A 8 -1.02 21.23 12.66
C ASP A 8 -2.03 20.22 12.07
N VAL A 9 -3.21 20.69 11.63
CA VAL A 9 -4.22 19.85 10.98
C VAL A 9 -3.75 19.36 9.61
N VAL A 10 -3.12 20.22 8.81
CA VAL A 10 -2.56 19.85 7.52
C VAL A 10 -1.42 18.84 7.68
N VAL A 11 -0.49 19.09 8.61
CA VAL A 11 0.64 18.20 8.90
C VAL A 11 0.16 16.83 9.36
N ARG A 12 -0.79 16.78 10.30
CA ARG A 12 -1.34 15.52 10.82
C ARG A 12 -2.05 14.72 9.74
N ARG A 13 -2.69 15.39 8.78
CA ARG A 13 -3.33 14.77 7.61
C ARG A 13 -2.29 14.20 6.64
N VAL A 14 -1.27 14.99 6.30
CA VAL A 14 -0.18 14.56 5.41
C VAL A 14 0.55 13.37 6.02
N LEU A 15 0.87 13.41 7.31
CA LEU A 15 1.48 12.30 8.04
C LEU A 15 0.63 11.03 7.97
N PHE A 16 -0.68 11.14 8.17
CA PHE A 16 -1.57 9.98 8.08
C PHE A 16 -1.56 9.34 6.68
N VAL A 17 -1.56 10.16 5.62
CA VAL A 17 -1.48 9.68 4.23
C VAL A 17 -0.12 9.03 3.97
N ILE A 18 0.98 9.67 4.37
CA ILE A 18 2.33 9.13 4.20
C ILE A 18 2.45 7.78 4.91
N VAL A 19 2.03 7.69 6.17
CA VAL A 19 2.07 6.44 6.94
C VAL A 19 1.21 5.37 6.27
N GLY A 20 0.00 5.71 5.80
CA GLY A 20 -0.87 4.79 5.07
C GLY A 20 -0.23 4.25 3.79
N CYS A 21 0.40 5.12 2.99
CA CYS A 21 1.13 4.72 1.80
C CYS A 21 2.34 3.83 2.16
N VAL A 22 3.16 4.23 3.13
CA VAL A 22 4.32 3.40 3.54
C VAL A 22 3.86 2.01 3.99
N LEU A 23 2.79 1.93 4.79
CA LEU A 23 2.23 0.64 5.23
C LEU A 23 1.69 -0.20 4.06
N SER A 24 1.05 0.40 3.06
CA SER A 24 0.56 -0.35 1.89
C SER A 24 1.71 -0.89 1.04
N TRP A 25 2.80 -0.12 0.91
CA TRP A 25 4.01 -0.58 0.23
C TRP A 25 4.72 -1.70 1.01
N VAL A 26 4.83 -1.59 2.33
CA VAL A 26 5.37 -2.67 3.19
C VAL A 26 4.52 -3.94 3.03
N LEU A 27 3.20 -3.82 3.06
CA LEU A 27 2.30 -4.96 2.86
C LEU A 27 2.47 -5.59 1.47
N GLY A 28 2.62 -4.76 0.42
CA GLY A 28 2.95 -5.22 -0.93
C GLY A 28 4.26 -6.02 -0.96
N ALA A 29 5.31 -5.55 -0.29
CA ALA A 29 6.59 -6.26 -0.20
C ALA A 29 6.48 -7.61 0.53
N VAL A 30 5.67 -7.68 1.59
CA VAL A 30 5.38 -8.95 2.29
C VAL A 30 4.66 -9.94 1.35
N VAL A 31 3.68 -9.47 0.57
CA VAL A 31 3.00 -10.31 -0.43
C VAL A 31 3.97 -10.82 -1.50
N VAL A 32 4.86 -9.96 -2.01
CA VAL A 32 5.93 -10.39 -2.93
C VAL A 32 6.75 -11.48 -2.27
N ARG A 33 7.25 -11.25 -1.06
CA ARG A 33 8.12 -12.21 -0.36
C ARG A 33 7.46 -13.57 -0.20
N LEU A 34 6.23 -13.60 0.32
CA LEU A 34 5.47 -14.85 0.49
C LEU A 34 5.19 -15.55 -0.84
N GLY A 35 4.93 -14.78 -1.90
CA GLY A 35 4.71 -15.34 -3.22
C GLY A 35 5.96 -15.89 -3.88
N LEU A 36 7.13 -15.24 -3.69
CA LEU A 36 8.43 -15.77 -4.10
C LEU A 36 8.76 -17.04 -3.31
N ASP A 37 8.63 -17.01 -1.97
CA ASP A 37 8.91 -18.16 -1.10
C ASP A 37 7.98 -19.35 -1.43
N TRP A 38 6.72 -19.09 -1.85
CA TRP A 38 5.82 -20.14 -2.33
C TRP A 38 6.18 -20.67 -3.72
N ALA A 39 6.59 -19.78 -4.65
CA ALA A 39 7.02 -20.17 -5.99
C ALA A 39 8.30 -21.02 -5.97
N ASP A 40 9.22 -20.76 -5.03
CA ASP A 40 10.46 -21.51 -4.84
C ASP A 40 10.25 -22.95 -4.34
N THR A 41 9.05 -23.28 -3.85
CA THR A 41 8.72 -24.66 -3.41
C THR A 41 8.51 -25.64 -4.57
N PHE A 42 8.44 -25.17 -5.82
CA PHE A 42 8.13 -26.01 -6.99
C PHE A 42 9.32 -26.12 -7.94
N PRO A 43 9.62 -27.32 -8.48
CA PRO A 43 10.69 -27.49 -9.47
C PRO A 43 10.42 -26.66 -10.72
N TYR A 44 11.48 -26.03 -11.26
CA TYR A 44 11.43 -25.09 -12.38
C TYR A 44 10.77 -25.74 -13.61
N SER A 45 9.67 -25.16 -14.08
CA SER A 45 8.82 -25.62 -15.19
C SER A 45 8.19 -24.38 -15.85
N GLU A 46 7.91 -24.36 -17.15
CA GLU A 46 7.30 -23.20 -17.86
C GLU A 46 6.01 -22.68 -17.20
N ALA A 47 5.30 -23.51 -16.43
CA ALA A 47 4.15 -23.10 -15.62
C ALA A 47 4.50 -22.20 -14.41
N SER A 48 5.79 -22.01 -14.10
CA SER A 48 6.28 -21.23 -12.96
C SER A 48 6.30 -19.72 -13.22
N GLU A 49 6.47 -19.28 -14.48
CA GLU A 49 6.49 -17.86 -14.84
C GLU A 49 5.16 -17.15 -14.53
N TRP A 50 4.04 -17.84 -14.76
CA TRP A 50 2.70 -17.32 -14.45
C TRP A 50 2.46 -17.08 -12.95
N ARG A 51 3.15 -17.83 -12.08
CA ARG A 51 3.02 -17.68 -10.62
C ARG A 51 3.75 -16.43 -10.15
N TYR A 52 4.95 -16.17 -10.65
CA TYR A 52 5.68 -14.93 -10.38
C TYR A 52 4.92 -13.69 -10.85
N LEU A 53 4.31 -13.76 -12.04
CA LEU A 53 3.44 -12.69 -12.56
C LEU A 53 2.18 -12.49 -11.70
N GLY A 54 1.55 -13.57 -11.23
CA GLY A 54 0.41 -13.50 -10.32
C GLY A 54 0.76 -12.83 -8.99
N VAL A 55 1.91 -13.17 -8.41
CA VAL A 55 2.43 -12.58 -7.17
C VAL A 55 2.73 -11.09 -7.36
N ALA A 56 3.40 -10.72 -8.47
CA ALA A 56 3.69 -9.34 -8.79
C ALA A 56 2.39 -8.51 -8.95
N MET A 57 1.38 -9.06 -9.63
CA MET A 57 0.08 -8.42 -9.80
C MET A 57 -0.67 -8.24 -8.47
N ALA A 58 -0.68 -9.26 -7.61
CA ALA A 58 -1.31 -9.17 -6.29
C ALA A 58 -0.64 -8.11 -5.40
N ALA A 59 0.70 -8.09 -5.37
CA ALA A 59 1.46 -7.09 -4.64
C ALA A 59 1.20 -5.67 -5.16
N LEU A 60 1.15 -5.50 -6.49
CA LEU A 60 0.87 -4.21 -7.12
C LEU A 60 -0.54 -3.72 -6.78
N LEU A 61 -1.55 -4.60 -6.81
CA LEU A 61 -2.92 -4.26 -6.42
C LEU A 61 -3.03 -3.83 -4.96
N VAL A 62 -2.30 -4.49 -4.05
CA VAL A 62 -2.26 -4.10 -2.63
C VAL A 62 -1.58 -2.75 -2.44
N ALA A 63 -0.45 -2.53 -3.09
CA ALA A 63 0.30 -1.28 -2.97
C ALA A 63 -0.50 -0.08 -3.52
N ILE A 64 -1.05 -0.21 -4.74
CA ILE A 64 -1.84 0.83 -5.40
C ILE A 64 -3.19 1.02 -4.67
N GLY A 65 -3.90 -0.08 -4.40
CA GLY A 65 -5.20 -0.05 -3.73
C GLY A 65 -5.11 0.57 -2.34
N GLY A 66 -4.09 0.20 -1.55
CA GLY A 66 -3.86 0.78 -0.23
C GLY A 66 -3.49 2.27 -0.29
N SER A 67 -2.70 2.68 -1.28
CA SER A 67 -2.34 4.10 -1.49
C SER A 67 -3.57 4.94 -1.85
N VAL A 68 -4.41 4.44 -2.77
CA VAL A 68 -5.66 5.10 -3.17
C VAL A 68 -6.64 5.16 -2.00
N ALA A 69 -6.79 4.07 -1.25
CA ALA A 69 -7.66 4.01 -0.07
C ALA A 69 -7.22 5.00 1.02
N ALA A 70 -5.91 5.11 1.29
CA ALA A 70 -5.38 6.07 2.26
C ALA A 70 -5.72 7.53 1.88
N VAL A 71 -5.59 7.87 0.59
CA VAL A 71 -5.98 9.18 0.07
C VAL A 71 -7.49 9.40 0.16
N LEU A 72 -8.31 8.40 -0.21
CA LEU A 72 -9.77 8.49 -0.15
C LEU A 72 -10.27 8.65 1.29
N VAL A 73 -9.73 7.90 2.24
CA VAL A 73 -10.06 8.02 3.68
C VAL A 73 -9.69 9.40 4.21
N ALA A 74 -8.52 9.93 3.85
CA ALA A 74 -8.10 11.27 4.23
C ALA A 74 -8.96 12.39 3.59
N ARG A 75 -9.55 12.13 2.42
CA ARG A 75 -10.53 13.03 1.78
C ARG A 75 -11.90 12.95 2.44
N LEU A 76 -12.38 11.74 2.74
CA LEU A 76 -13.68 11.51 3.37
C LEU A 76 -13.73 12.06 4.80
N ARG A 77 -12.66 11.88 5.58
CA ARG A 77 -12.57 12.47 6.93
C ARG A 77 -12.66 13.99 6.94
N HIS A 78 -12.15 14.66 5.91
CA HIS A 78 -12.25 16.12 5.77
C HIS A 78 -13.66 16.58 5.35
N ARG A 79 -14.45 15.75 4.66
CA ARG A 79 -15.84 16.10 4.33
C ARG A 79 -16.80 15.93 5.52
N ARG A 80 -16.39 15.19 6.55
CA ARG A 80 -17.18 14.93 7.76
C ARG A 80 -16.81 15.82 8.96
N ALA A 81 -15.76 16.63 8.84
CA ALA A 81 -15.30 17.58 9.84
C ALA A 81 -15.67 19.00 9.39
#